data_AF-A0A8T4SY11-F1
#
_entry.id   AF-A0A8T4SY11-F1
#
_cell.length_a   1.000
_cell.length_b   1.000
_cell.length_c   1.000
_cell.angle_alpha   90.00
_cell.angle_beta   90.00
_cell.angle_gamma   90.00
#
_symmetry.space_group_name_H-M   'P 1'
#
loop_
_entity.id
_entity.type
_entity.pdbx_description
1 polymer ?
#
loop_
_entity_poly.entity_id
_entity_poly.type
_entity_poly.pdbx_seq_one_letter_code
_entity_poly.pdbx_strand_id
1 'polypeptide(L)'
;MVNYDLILGILFYAFVAVFFYLNRKNVEVKGKILFIYRTKLGLKAMDKIAKVSPRFLKFLGSIGIIAGFFGMIFLFGFLIYYTGLLFLRPDTPAALAPLLPGVRIPGLPVLPFWFFIISVFVVVVIHEFSHGVFARLYNLE
;
A
#
# COMPACT_ATOMS: atom_id res chain seq x y z
N MET A 1 -25.80 -9.73 -18.82
CA MET A 1 -25.27 -8.36 -18.65
C MET A 1 -23.76 -8.45 -18.51
N VAL A 2 -23.02 -7.62 -19.24
CA VAL A 2 -21.55 -7.64 -19.22
C VAL A 2 -21.06 -7.04 -17.90
N ASN A 3 -20.18 -7.73 -17.19
CA ASN A 3 -19.58 -7.22 -15.96
C ASN A 3 -18.35 -6.37 -16.31
N TYR A 4 -18.55 -5.05 -16.34
CA TYR A 4 -17.50 -4.09 -16.68
C TYR A 4 -16.30 -4.17 -15.73
N ASP A 5 -16.50 -4.42 -14.44
CA ASP A 5 -15.40 -4.55 -13.47
C ASP A 5 -14.49 -5.73 -13.80
N LEU A 6 -15.06 -6.86 -14.24
CA LEU A 6 -14.27 -8.03 -14.66
C LEU A 6 -13.49 -7.76 -15.95
N ILE A 7 -14.12 -7.14 -16.96
CA ILE A 7 -13.43 -6.78 -18.21
C ILE A 7 -12.25 -5.85 -17.90
N LEU A 8 -12.50 -4.84 -17.09
CA LEU A 8 -11.52 -3.84 -16.73
C LEU A 8 -10.40 -4.42 -15.87
N GLY A 9 -10.71 -5.35 -14.96
CA GLY A 9 -9.73 -6.14 -14.24
C GLY A 9 -8.84 -6.98 -15.17
N ILE A 10 -9.43 -7.69 -16.13
CA ILE A 10 -8.69 -8.47 -17.13
C ILE A 10 -7.77 -7.56 -17.95
N LEU A 11 -8.27 -6.42 -18.41
CA LEU A 11 -7.47 -5.44 -19.16
C LEU A 11 -6.32 -4.88 -18.32
N PHE A 12 -6.56 -4.57 -17.04
CA PHE A 12 -5.52 -4.10 -16.13
C PHE A 12 -4.42 -5.15 -15.92
N TYR A 13 -4.79 -6.41 -15.62
CA TYR A 13 -3.81 -7.48 -15.44
C TYR A 13 -3.04 -7.79 -16.72
N ALA A 14 -3.71 -7.78 -17.88
CA ALA A 14 -3.05 -7.92 -19.17
C ALA A 14 -2.06 -6.78 -19.43
N PHE A 15 -2.45 -5.54 -19.13
CA PHE A 15 -1.56 -4.38 -19.22
C PHE A 15 -0.33 -4.52 -18.31
N VAL A 16 -0.53 -4.89 -17.03
CA VAL A 16 0.57 -5.12 -16.08
C VAL A 16 1.49 -6.24 -16.58
N ALA A 17 0.94 -7.37 -17.02
CA ALA A 17 1.72 -8.50 -17.54
C ALA A 17 2.57 -8.08 -18.77
N VAL A 18 1.97 -7.37 -19.72
CA VAL A 18 2.67 -6.84 -20.91
C VAL A 18 3.75 -5.84 -20.48
N PHE A 19 3.45 -4.92 -19.55
CA PHE A 19 4.41 -3.96 -19.03
C PHE A 19 5.64 -4.65 -18.43
N PHE A 20 5.44 -5.65 -17.58
CA PHE A 20 6.53 -6.42 -16.97
C PHE A 20 7.30 -7.25 -18.00
N TYR A 21 6.61 -7.82 -19.00
CA TYR A 21 7.25 -8.58 -20.08
C TYR A 21 8.18 -7.70 -20.92
N LEU A 22 7.72 -6.51 -21.32
CA LEU A 22 8.50 -5.55 -22.11
C LEU A 22 9.66 -4.97 -21.30
N ASN A 23 9.47 -4.72 -20.01
CA ASN A 23 10.46 -4.09 -19.14
C ASN A 23 11.28 -5.09 -18.31
N ARG A 24 11.28 -6.39 -18.67
CA ARG A 24 11.90 -7.48 -17.90
C ARG A 24 13.35 -7.25 -17.49
N LYS A 25 14.10 -6.44 -18.25
CA LYS A 25 15.51 -6.09 -17.96
C LYS A 25 15.68 -5.24 -16.69
N ASN A 26 14.65 -4.48 -16.33
CA ASN A 26 14.63 -3.60 -15.15
C ASN A 26 13.82 -4.21 -13.98
N VAL A 27 13.37 -5.45 -14.14
CA VAL A 27 12.57 -6.18 -13.15
C VAL A 27 13.50 -7.13 -12.41
N GLU A 28 13.66 -6.92 -11.12
CA GLU A 28 14.40 -7.80 -10.23
C GLU A 28 13.41 -8.74 -9.54
N VAL A 29 13.67 -10.05 -9.62
CA VAL A 29 12.83 -11.05 -8.94
C VAL A 29 13.50 -11.46 -7.63
N LYS A 30 12.94 -11.03 -6.50
CA LYS A 30 13.39 -11.42 -5.16
C LYS A 30 12.59 -12.60 -4.64
N GLY A 31 13.28 -13.60 -4.10
CA GLY A 31 12.64 -14.77 -3.46
C GLY A 31 11.71 -15.58 -4.38
N LYS A 32 11.90 -15.52 -5.71
CA LYS A 32 11.07 -16.15 -6.75
C LYS A 32 9.60 -15.70 -6.82
N ILE A 33 9.16 -14.82 -5.91
CA ILE A 33 7.74 -14.42 -5.76
C ILE A 33 7.57 -12.91 -5.92
N LEU A 34 8.57 -12.11 -5.55
CA LEU A 34 8.47 -10.65 -5.53
C LEU A 34 9.10 -10.03 -6.78
N PHE A 35 8.28 -9.37 -7.59
CA PHE A 35 8.72 -8.63 -8.77
C PHE A 35 8.91 -7.16 -8.41
N ILE A 36 10.15 -6.67 -8.44
CA ILE A 36 10.49 -5.29 -8.13
C ILE A 36 10.91 -4.60 -9.42
N TYR A 37 10.12 -3.61 -9.85
CA TYR A 37 10.47 -2.78 -10.99
C TYR A 37 11.28 -1.57 -10.53
N ARG A 38 12.54 -1.47 -10.97
CA ARG A 38 13.41 -0.35 -10.64
C ARG A 38 13.18 0.82 -11.60
N THR A 39 12.81 1.97 -11.05
CA THR A 39 12.63 3.21 -11.80
C THR A 39 13.45 4.35 -11.20
N LYS A 40 13.87 5.29 -12.04
CA LYS A 40 14.50 6.55 -11.62
C LYS A 40 13.49 7.69 -11.47
N LEU A 41 12.21 7.40 -11.71
CA LEU A 41 11.13 8.39 -11.64
C LEU A 41 10.94 8.87 -10.20
N GLY A 42 10.84 10.18 -10.01
CA GLY A 42 10.64 10.78 -8.69
C GLY A 42 11.90 11.02 -7.86
N LEU A 43 13.06 10.42 -8.21
CA LEU A 43 14.29 10.55 -7.40
C LEU A 43 14.73 12.01 -7.22
N LYS A 44 14.76 12.81 -8.29
CA LYS A 44 15.08 14.25 -8.21
C LYS A 44 14.09 15.03 -7.33
N ALA A 45 12.82 14.62 -7.32
CA ALA A 45 11.81 15.25 -6.47
C ALA A 45 12.04 14.89 -5.00
N MET A 46 12.37 13.63 -4.71
CA MET A 46 12.76 13.20 -3.36
C MET A 46 13.97 13.98 -2.85
N ASP A 47 15.02 14.10 -3.67
CA ASP A 47 16.23 14.87 -3.34
C ASP A 47 15.91 16.35 -3.04
N LYS A 48 15.03 16.95 -3.84
CA LYS A 48 14.59 18.33 -3.64
C LYS A 48 13.85 18.46 -2.31
N ILE A 49 12.88 17.60 -2.04
CA ILE A 49 12.07 17.66 -0.82
C ILE A 49 12.92 17.42 0.42
N ALA A 50 13.81 16.42 0.40
CA ALA A 50 14.72 16.13 1.50
C ALA A 50 15.60 17.34 1.89
N LYS A 51 15.92 18.21 0.91
CA LYS A 51 16.73 19.42 1.11
C LYS A 51 15.94 20.68 1.47
N VAL A 52 14.62 20.71 1.26
CA VAL A 52 13.78 21.91 1.52
C VAL A 52 13.77 22.28 3.00
N SER A 53 13.48 21.32 3.88
CA SER A 53 13.48 21.56 5.32
C SER A 53 13.91 20.33 6.12
N PRO A 54 15.24 20.05 6.19
CA PRO A 54 15.74 18.86 6.85
C PRO A 54 15.37 18.77 8.34
N ARG A 55 15.31 19.91 9.03
CA ARG A 55 14.95 19.95 10.47
C ARG A 55 13.48 19.58 10.69
N PHE A 56 12.57 20.15 9.89
CA PHE A 56 11.15 19.82 9.96
C PHE A 56 10.91 18.36 9.59
N LEU A 57 11.53 17.88 8.51
CA LEU A 57 11.40 16.50 8.10
C LEU A 57 11.92 15.54 9.17
N LYS A 58 13.10 15.78 9.76
CA LYS A 58 13.60 14.94 10.87
C LYS A 58 12.62 14.87 12.03
N PHE A 59 12.05 16.00 12.44
CA PHE A 59 11.03 16.05 13.48
C PHE A 59 9.77 15.25 13.10
N LEU A 60 9.25 15.45 11.89
CA LEU A 60 8.11 14.72 11.35
C LEU A 60 8.39 13.22 11.29
N GLY A 61 9.60 12.83 10.87
CA GLY A 61 10.05 11.43 10.83
C GLY A 61 10.09 10.81 12.22
N SER A 62 10.65 11.50 13.22
CA SER A 62 10.67 11.03 14.60
C SER A 62 9.26 10.83 15.17
N ILE A 63 8.35 11.78 14.94
CA ILE A 63 6.93 11.63 15.33
C ILE A 63 6.29 10.47 14.56
N GLY A 64 6.55 10.37 13.25
CA GLY A 64 6.02 9.30 12.40
C GLY A 64 6.46 7.92 12.86
N ILE A 65 7.71 7.75 13.30
CA ILE A 65 8.20 6.49 13.88
C ILE A 65 7.42 6.16 15.15
N ILE A 66 7.28 7.11 16.09
CA ILE A 66 6.54 6.92 17.33
C ILE A 66 5.08 6.56 17.02
N ALA A 67 4.42 7.34 16.18
CA ALA A 67 3.03 7.11 15.76
C ALA A 67 2.86 5.76 15.04
N GLY A 68 3.83 5.37 14.22
CA GLY A 68 3.84 4.08 13.54
C GLY A 68 3.90 2.91 14.52
N PHE A 69 4.81 2.94 15.49
CA PHE A 69 4.90 1.89 16.51
C PHE A 69 3.66 1.83 17.41
N PHE A 70 3.14 2.99 17.85
CA PHE A 70 1.89 3.02 18.61
C PHE A 70 0.71 2.51 17.79
N GLY A 71 0.61 2.92 16.52
CA GLY A 71 -0.42 2.47 15.58
C GLY A 71 -0.34 0.96 15.35
N MET A 72 0.87 0.41 15.23
CA MET A 72 1.06 -1.04 15.14
C MET A 72 0.55 -1.75 16.40
N ILE A 73 0.99 -1.34 17.59
CA ILE A 73 0.54 -1.96 18.86
C ILE A 73 -0.98 -1.88 18.99
N PHE A 74 -1.56 -0.71 18.71
CA PHE A 74 -2.99 -0.48 18.75
C PHE A 74 -3.74 -1.40 17.77
N LEU A 75 -3.35 -1.42 16.49
CA LEU A 75 -4.01 -2.23 15.48
C LEU A 75 -3.86 -3.72 15.76
N PHE A 76 -2.69 -4.18 16.20
CA PHE A 76 -2.50 -5.58 16.59
C PHE A 76 -3.37 -5.97 17.78
N GLY A 77 -3.38 -5.15 18.84
CA GLY A 77 -4.24 -5.39 20.01
C GLY A 77 -5.72 -5.38 19.65
N PHE A 78 -6.13 -4.44 18.79
CA PHE A 78 -7.49 -4.34 18.27
C PHE A 78 -7.88 -5.60 17.48
N LEU A 79 -7.04 -6.05 16.54
CA LEU A 79 -7.28 -7.27 15.78
C LEU A 79 -7.37 -8.51 16.67
N ILE A 80 -6.48 -8.66 17.66
CA ILE A 80 -6.51 -9.78 18.62
C ILE A 80 -7.82 -9.77 19.40
N TYR A 81 -8.22 -8.61 19.92
CA TYR A 81 -9.44 -8.47 20.71
C TYR A 81 -10.69 -8.87 19.92
N TYR A 82 -10.88 -8.30 18.72
CA TYR A 82 -12.06 -8.61 17.89
C TYR A 82 -12.03 -10.02 17.32
N THR A 83 -10.84 -10.57 17.05
CA THR A 83 -10.70 -11.97 16.65
C THR A 83 -11.10 -12.90 17.81
N GLY A 84 -10.70 -12.58 19.05
CA GLY A 84 -11.13 -13.28 20.25
C GLY A 84 -12.64 -13.23 20.47
N LEU A 85 -13.25 -12.05 20.27
CA LEU A 85 -14.70 -11.89 20.36
C LEU A 85 -15.46 -12.75 19.34
N LEU A 86 -14.93 -12.90 18.13
CA LEU A 86 -15.56 -13.71 17.09
C LEU A 86 -15.68 -15.19 17.49
N PHE A 87 -14.76 -15.72 18.30
CA PHE A 87 -14.86 -17.07 18.85
C PHE A 87 -15.91 -17.21 19.96
N LEU A 88 -16.18 -16.14 20.71
CA LEU A 88 -17.17 -16.13 21.79
C LEU A 88 -18.57 -15.76 21.31
N ARG A 89 -18.65 -14.94 20.26
CA ARG A 89 -19.87 -14.38 19.67
C ARG A 89 -19.73 -14.41 18.15
N PRO A 90 -20.23 -15.47 17.48
CA PRO A 90 -20.10 -15.64 16.04
C PRO A 90 -20.70 -14.50 15.21
N ASP A 91 -21.70 -13.79 15.75
CA ASP A 91 -22.35 -12.65 15.10
C ASP A 91 -21.56 -11.33 15.21
N THR A 92 -20.34 -11.36 15.77
CA THR A 92 -19.49 -10.16 15.88
C THR A 92 -19.08 -9.69 14.48
N PRO A 93 -19.46 -8.46 14.05
CA PRO A 93 -19.07 -7.95 12.75
C PRO A 93 -17.55 -7.75 12.67
N ALA A 94 -16.99 -7.91 11.46
CA ALA A 94 -15.58 -7.68 11.22
C ALA A 94 -15.22 -6.22 11.51
N ALA A 95 -14.49 -5.97 12.60
CA ALA A 95 -14.10 -4.63 12.99
C ALA A 95 -13.04 -4.01 12.06
N LEU A 96 -12.27 -4.84 11.37
CA LEU A 96 -11.35 -4.45 10.32
C LEU A 96 -11.36 -5.54 9.24
N ALA A 97 -11.36 -5.15 7.97
CA ALA A 97 -11.29 -6.09 6.85
C ALA A 97 -10.33 -5.56 5.78
N PRO A 98 -9.53 -6.42 5.13
CA PRO A 98 -8.78 -6.05 3.96
C PRO A 98 -9.73 -5.52 2.89
N LEU A 99 -9.40 -4.37 2.31
CA LEU A 99 -10.19 -3.79 1.24
C LEU A 99 -9.94 -4.60 -0.05
N LEU A 100 -10.79 -5.59 -0.32
CA LEU A 100 -10.65 -6.47 -1.49
C LEU A 100 -11.77 -6.20 -2.51
N PRO A 101 -11.44 -5.98 -3.80
CA PRO A 101 -12.45 -5.72 -4.81
C PRO A 101 -13.29 -6.99 -5.06
N GLY A 102 -14.60 -6.83 -5.19
CA GLY A 102 -15.52 -7.94 -5.47
C GLY A 102 -15.80 -8.87 -4.28
N VAL A 103 -15.18 -8.66 -3.12
CA VAL A 103 -15.46 -9.41 -1.89
C VAL A 103 -16.58 -8.73 -1.12
N ARG A 104 -17.61 -9.51 -0.76
CA ARG A 104 -18.70 -9.03 0.08
C ARG A 104 -18.26 -9.05 1.54
N ILE A 105 -18.09 -7.87 2.12
CA ILE A 105 -17.85 -7.70 3.55
C ILE A 105 -19.18 -7.29 4.21
N PRO A 106 -19.69 -8.04 5.19
CA PRO A 106 -20.93 -7.67 5.89
C PRO A 106 -20.87 -6.23 6.43
N GLY A 107 -21.91 -5.45 6.16
CA GLY A 107 -21.99 -4.05 6.58
C GLY A 107 -21.27 -3.03 5.69
N LEU A 108 -20.60 -3.48 4.62
CA LEU A 108 -19.95 -2.60 3.64
C LEU A 108 -20.49 -2.84 2.21
N PRO A 109 -20.53 -1.78 1.37
CA PRO A 109 -20.81 -1.97 -0.04
C PRO A 109 -19.70 -2.77 -0.72
N VAL A 110 -20.04 -3.54 -1.75
CA VAL A 110 -19.03 -4.22 -2.57
C VAL A 110 -18.24 -3.17 -3.31
N LEU A 111 -16.92 -3.15 -3.09
CA LEU A 111 -16.06 -2.16 -3.71
C LEU A 111 -15.79 -2.55 -5.17
N PRO A 112 -16.00 -1.61 -6.13
CA PRO A 112 -15.62 -1.84 -7.52
C PRO A 112 -14.11 -1.97 -7.67
N PHE A 113 -13.67 -2.69 -8.70
CA PHE A 113 -12.25 -2.94 -8.96
C PHE A 113 -11.41 -1.66 -9.08
N TRP A 114 -11.94 -0.63 -9.74
CA TRP A 114 -11.22 0.63 -9.95
C TRP A 114 -10.99 1.43 -8.68
N PHE A 115 -11.98 1.45 -7.78
CA PHE A 115 -11.81 2.10 -6.48
C PHE A 115 -10.65 1.47 -5.73
N PHE A 116 -10.56 0.14 -5.72
CA PHE A 116 -9.44 -0.57 -5.11
C PHE A 116 -8.09 -0.19 -5.73
N ILE A 117 -7.96 -0.26 -7.06
CA ILE A 117 -6.69 0.04 -7.75
C ILE A 117 -6.24 1.47 -7.53
N ILE A 118 -7.15 2.45 -7.62
CA ILE A 118 -6.82 3.87 -7.41
C ILE A 118 -6.40 4.11 -5.96
N SER A 119 -7.14 3.57 -5.00
CA SER A 119 -6.81 3.69 -3.58
C SER A 119 -5.43 3.12 -3.26
N VAL A 120 -5.14 1.90 -3.71
CA VAL A 120 -3.82 1.27 -3.49
C VAL A 120 -2.73 2.07 -4.19
N PHE A 121 -2.95 2.51 -5.43
CA PHE A 121 -1.97 3.31 -6.16
C PHE A 121 -1.61 4.59 -5.42
N VAL A 122 -2.59 5.38 -4.99
CA VAL A 122 -2.34 6.64 -4.27
C VAL A 122 -1.61 6.39 -2.95
N VAL A 123 -2.07 5.41 -2.16
CA VAL A 123 -1.47 5.09 -0.86
C VAL A 123 -0.02 4.65 -1.02
N VAL A 124 0.26 3.70 -1.91
CA VAL A 124 1.61 3.16 -2.13
C VAL A 124 2.53 4.22 -2.72
N VAL A 125 2.05 5.01 -3.70
CA VAL A 125 2.87 6.09 -4.27
C VAL A 125 3.31 7.07 -3.19
N ILE A 126 2.39 7.53 -2.33
CA ILE A 126 2.74 8.47 -1.26
C ILE A 126 3.62 7.79 -0.19
N HIS A 127 3.30 6.55 0.19
CA HIS A 127 4.02 5.79 1.21
C HIS A 127 5.48 5.53 0.82
N GLU A 128 5.68 4.88 -0.33
CA GLU A 128 7.02 4.57 -0.84
C GLU A 128 7.81 5.84 -1.19
N PHE A 129 7.13 6.86 -1.72
CA PHE A 129 7.77 8.15 -1.95
C PHE A 129 8.26 8.80 -0.66
N SER A 130 7.47 8.71 0.40
CA SER A 130 7.86 9.24 1.71
C SER A 130 9.06 8.49 2.28
N HIS A 131 9.07 7.16 2.20
CA HIS A 131 10.24 6.35 2.57
C HIS A 131 11.48 6.79 1.78
N GLY A 132 11.36 6.99 0.47
CA GLY A 132 12.44 7.50 -0.37
C GLY A 132 12.96 8.87 0.04
N VAL A 133 12.08 9.82 0.37
CA VAL A 133 12.46 11.14 0.91
C VAL A 133 13.26 11.01 2.20
N PHE A 134 12.81 10.17 3.13
CA PHE A 134 13.49 9.96 4.41
C PHE A 134 14.82 9.22 4.25
N ALA A 135 14.91 8.23 3.36
CA ALA A 135 16.16 7.56 3.04
C ALA A 135 17.22 8.56 2.54
N ARG A 136 16.85 9.47 1.62
CA ARG A 136 17.72 10.55 1.14
C ARG A 136 18.11 11.54 2.24
N LEU A 137 17.15 11.92 3.10
CA LEU A 137 17.39 12.83 4.23
C LEU A 137 18.45 12.29 5.22
N TYR A 138 18.48 10.98 5.42
CA TYR A 138 19.44 10.30 6.30
C TYR A 138 20.65 9.71 5.56
N ASN A 139 20.79 9.95 4.26
CA ASN A 139 21.86 9.41 3.40
C ASN A 139 22.00 7.88 3.47
N LEU A 140 20.88 7.17 3.46
CA LEU A 140 20.83 5.70 3.51
C LEU A 140 20.91 5.05 2.11
N GLU A 141 20.76 5.84 1.04
CA GLU A 141 20.85 5.45 -0.38
C GLU A 141 21.37 6.58 -1.26
#